data_AF-A0A382U654-F1
#
_entry.id   AF-A0A382U654-F1
#
_cell.length_a   1.000
_cell.length_b   1.000
_cell.length_c   1.000
_cell.angle_alpha   90.00
_cell.angle_beta   90.00
_cell.angle_gamma   90.00
#
_symmetry.space_group_name_H-M   'P 1'
#
loop_
_entity.id
_entity.type
_entity.pdbx_description
1 polymer ?
#
loop_
_entity_poly.entity_id
_entity_poly.type
_entity_poly.pdbx_seq_one_letter_code
_entity_poly.pdbx_strand_id
1 'polypeptide(L)'
;MYRPLPDYVTIRKSPIAGLGLFATKKILAGTYIGIVHIVNKNDPADVIRTPLGGFGNHSDTPNCFKINFGQTKTWIGAIRDIEPDEEITWKYTLYEIK
;
A
#
# COMPACT_ATOMS: atom_id res chain seq x y z
N MET A 1 -17.37 -10.04 -12.24
CA MET A 1 -17.68 -8.77 -11.54
C MET A 1 -16.36 -8.07 -11.24
N TYR A 2 -16.24 -6.77 -11.55
CA TYR A 2 -15.01 -5.98 -11.34
C TYR A 2 -14.75 -5.71 -9.85
N ARG A 3 -13.47 -5.68 -9.44
CA ARG A 3 -13.02 -5.29 -8.10
C ARG A 3 -11.82 -4.34 -8.18
N PRO A 4 -11.83 -3.21 -7.45
CA PRO A 4 -10.73 -2.24 -7.48
C PRO A 4 -9.54 -2.64 -6.58
N LEU A 5 -9.74 -3.57 -5.65
CA LEU A 5 -8.73 -4.10 -4.73
C LEU A 5 -8.56 -5.61 -4.93
N PRO A 6 -7.39 -6.19 -4.57
CA PRO A 6 -7.25 -7.64 -4.46
C PRO A 6 -8.31 -8.24 -3.54
N ASP A 7 -8.74 -9.48 -3.80
CA ASP A 7 -9.81 -10.14 -3.03
C ASP A 7 -9.42 -10.42 -1.57
N TYR A 8 -8.13 -10.36 -1.26
CA TYR A 8 -7.56 -10.50 0.08
C TYR A 8 -7.31 -9.15 0.79
N VAL A 9 -7.78 -8.03 0.24
CA VAL A 9 -7.65 -6.68 0.84
C VAL A 9 -9.01 -5.97 0.87
N THR A 10 -9.30 -5.28 1.97
CA THR A 10 -10.50 -4.46 2.13
C THR A 10 -10.16 -3.10 2.76
N ILE A 11 -11.16 -2.21 2.86
CA ILE A 11 -11.03 -0.89 3.49
C ILE A 11 -11.90 -0.86 4.74
N ARG A 12 -11.34 -0.37 5.86
CA ARG A 12 -12.07 -0.19 7.13
C ARG A 12 -11.63 1.09 7.82
N LYS A 13 -12.32 1.49 8.89
CA LYS A 13 -11.83 2.55 9.79
C LYS A 13 -10.48 2.12 10.37
N SER A 14 -9.49 3.00 10.25
CA SER A 14 -8.14 2.74 10.74
C SER A 14 -7.96 3.35 12.13
N PRO A 15 -7.28 2.66 13.06
CA PRO A 15 -6.80 3.26 14.30
C PRO A 15 -5.64 4.26 14.08
N ILE A 16 -4.99 4.25 12.92
CA ILE A 16 -3.89 5.17 12.56
C ILE A 16 -4.48 6.50 12.07
N ALA A 17 -5.22 6.48 10.96
CA ALA A 17 -5.83 7.67 10.39
C ALA A 17 -6.98 7.31 9.44
N GLY A 18 -8.17 7.88 9.69
CA GLY A 18 -9.31 7.81 8.77
C GLY A 18 -9.69 6.37 8.36
N LEU A 19 -9.42 6.04 7.10
CA LEU A 19 -9.60 4.70 6.53
C LEU A 19 -8.24 4.07 6.24
N GLY A 20 -8.16 2.75 6.40
CA GLY A 20 -6.96 1.95 6.14
C GLY A 20 -7.25 0.74 5.28
N LEU A 21 -6.20 0.16 4.69
CA LEU A 21 -6.25 -1.13 4.02
C LEU A 21 -6.06 -2.26 5.03
N PHE A 22 -6.90 -3.28 4.99
CA PHE A 22 -6.83 -4.42 5.89
C PHE A 22 -6.77 -5.73 5.12
N ALA A 23 -5.95 -6.66 5.60
CA ALA A 23 -5.92 -8.02 5.08
C ALA A 23 -7.22 -8.74 5.45
N THR A 24 -7.89 -9.37 4.49
CA THR A 24 -9.06 -10.25 4.76
C THR A 24 -8.67 -11.73 4.83
N LYS A 25 -7.44 -12.05 4.40
CA LYS A 25 -6.81 -13.37 4.44
C LYS A 25 -5.34 -13.17 4.79
N LYS A 26 -4.69 -14.21 5.30
CA LYS A 26 -3.24 -14.19 5.53
C LYS A 26 -2.49 -13.88 4.24
N ILE A 27 -1.60 -12.89 4.28
CA ILE A 27 -0.69 -12.54 3.17
C ILE A 27 0.71 -12.97 3.57
N LEU A 28 1.31 -13.88 2.81
CA LEU A 28 2.63 -14.43 3.14
C LEU A 28 3.75 -13.42 2.90
N ALA A 29 4.80 -13.48 3.71
CA ALA A 29 6.02 -12.70 3.50
C ALA A 29 6.54 -12.82 2.05
N GLY A 30 6.99 -11.70 1.48
CA GLY A 30 7.47 -11.62 0.10
C GLY A 30 6.37 -11.51 -0.95
N THR A 31 5.08 -11.57 -0.58
CA THR A 31 3.97 -11.38 -1.53
C THR A 31 3.94 -9.94 -2.02
N TYR A 32 4.00 -9.74 -3.34
CA TYR A 32 3.76 -8.46 -3.97
C TYR A 32 2.25 -8.19 -4.05
N ILE A 33 1.78 -7.21 -3.27
CA ILE A 33 0.35 -6.94 -3.10
C ILE A 33 -0.19 -6.10 -4.28
N GLY A 34 0.58 -5.11 -4.75
CA GLY A 34 0.19 -4.36 -5.92
C GLY A 34 0.81 -2.96 -6.03
N ILE A 35 0.41 -2.27 -7.09
CA ILE A 35 0.84 -0.89 -7.39
C ILE A 35 0.14 0.06 -6.44
N VAL A 36 0.89 0.94 -5.78
CA VAL A 36 0.36 2.06 -4.99
C VAL A 36 0.45 3.38 -5.74
N HIS A 37 1.51 3.56 -6.53
CA HIS A 37 1.75 4.81 -7.27
C HIS A 37 2.08 4.54 -8.73
N ILE A 38 1.56 5.39 -9.60
CA ILE A 38 2.03 5.57 -10.96
C ILE A 38 2.66 6.96 -11.02
N VAL A 39 3.95 7.01 -11.32
CA VAL A 39 4.76 8.22 -11.38
C VAL A 39 4.90 8.66 -12.83
N ASN A 40 4.66 9.94 -13.10
CA ASN A 40 4.91 10.52 -14.41
C ASN A 40 6.43 10.54 -14.68
N LYS A 41 6.84 9.95 -15.81
CA LYS A 41 8.27 9.87 -16.18
C LYS A 41 8.91 11.25 -16.39
N ASN A 42 8.12 12.26 -16.73
CA ASN A 42 8.61 13.61 -17.06
C ASN A 42 8.59 14.53 -15.83
N ASP A 43 7.82 14.19 -14.80
CA ASP A 43 7.75 14.93 -13.54
C ASP A 43 7.48 13.96 -12.38
N PRO A 44 8.50 13.57 -11.60
CA PRO A 44 8.34 12.66 -10.48
C PRO A 44 7.43 13.18 -9.35
N ALA A 45 7.14 14.49 -9.31
CA ALA A 45 6.20 15.06 -8.36
C ALA A 45 4.73 14.77 -8.76
N ASP A 46 4.47 14.47 -10.02
CA ASP A 46 3.16 14.10 -10.53
C ASP A 46 2.91 12.59 -10.32
N VAL A 47 2.26 12.28 -9.19
CA VAL A 47 1.99 10.92 -8.73
C VAL A 47 0.50 10.62 -8.69
N ILE A 48 0.08 9.63 -9.49
CA ILE A 48 -1.26 9.07 -9.45
C ILE A 48 -1.29 7.94 -8.41
N ARG A 49 -2.23 8.02 -7.47
CA ARG A 49 -2.50 6.96 -6.50
C ARG A 49 -3.51 5.97 -7.04
N THR A 50 -3.21 4.68 -6.93
CA THR A 50 -4.19 3.61 -7.17
C THR A 50 -5.14 3.51 -5.97
N PRO A 51 -6.21 2.68 -6.02
CA PRO A 51 -7.00 2.38 -4.82
C PRO A 51 -6.16 1.91 -3.63
N LEU A 52 -5.11 1.10 -3.87
CA LEU A 52 -4.16 0.74 -2.80
C LEU A 52 -3.43 1.99 -2.28
N GLY A 53 -2.84 2.79 -3.17
CA GLY A 53 -2.10 3.99 -2.76
C GLY A 53 -2.95 5.09 -2.14
N GLY A 54 -4.26 5.10 -2.38
CA GLY A 54 -5.20 6.08 -1.86
C GLY A 54 -5.67 5.81 -0.43
N PHE A 55 -5.59 4.56 0.04
CA PHE A 55 -6.14 4.15 1.35
C PHE A 55 -5.14 3.52 2.31
N GLY A 56 -3.92 3.19 1.87
CA GLY A 56 -2.94 2.61 2.80
C GLY A 56 -2.23 3.67 3.62
N ASN A 57 -1.99 3.35 4.89
CA ASN A 57 -1.48 4.26 5.89
C ASN A 57 0.03 4.14 6.14
N HIS A 58 0.56 5.15 6.83
CA HIS A 58 1.94 5.16 7.29
C HIS A 58 2.15 4.32 8.55
N SER A 59 3.32 3.70 8.66
CA SER A 59 3.89 3.23 9.91
C SER A 59 5.42 3.33 9.87
N ASP A 60 6.05 3.65 10.99
CA ASP A 60 7.51 3.59 11.18
C ASP A 60 8.02 2.17 11.42
N THR A 61 7.14 1.25 11.80
CA THR A 61 7.38 -0.20 11.87
C THR A 61 6.41 -0.92 10.93
N PRO A 62 6.52 -0.69 9.60
CA PRO A 62 5.53 -1.16 8.64
C PRO A 62 5.58 -2.68 8.45
N ASN A 63 4.49 -3.25 7.97
CA ASN A 63 4.46 -4.65 7.51
C ASN A 63 4.64 -4.79 5.99
N CYS A 64 4.69 -3.68 5.23
CA CYS A 64 5.01 -3.68 3.80
C CYS A 64 6.24 -2.83 3.44
N PHE A 65 7.00 -3.33 2.47
CA PHE A 65 8.07 -2.60 1.80
C PHE A 65 7.53 -1.89 0.56
N LYS A 66 8.25 -0.87 0.09
CA LYS A 66 8.03 -0.24 -1.21
C LYS A 66 9.15 -0.61 -2.17
N ILE A 67 8.80 -0.80 -3.44
CA ILE A 67 9.77 -1.03 -4.50
C ILE A 67 9.32 -0.35 -5.80
N ASN A 68 10.27 0.28 -6.49
CA ASN A 68 10.01 0.86 -7.81
C ASN A 68 10.30 -0.18 -8.89
N PHE A 69 9.29 -0.48 -9.70
CA PHE A 69 9.43 -1.26 -10.91
C PHE A 69 9.58 -0.32 -12.10
N GLY A 70 10.82 -0.26 -12.63
CA GLY A 70 11.17 0.72 -13.65
C GLY A 70 11.08 2.15 -13.13
N GLN A 71 10.73 3.09 -14.01
CA GLN A 71 10.69 4.52 -13.67
C GLN A 71 9.29 5.03 -13.27
N THR A 72 8.24 4.25 -13.48
CA THR A 72 6.86 4.78 -13.46
C THR A 72 5.92 4.10 -12.47
N LYS A 73 6.32 3.02 -11.79
CA LYS A 73 5.42 2.28 -10.90
C LYS A 73 6.08 1.98 -9.57
N THR A 74 5.43 2.38 -8.48
CA THR A 74 5.79 1.94 -7.13
C THR A 74 4.81 0.87 -6.68
N TRP A 75 5.35 -0.26 -6.23
CA TRP A 75 4.62 -1.37 -5.65
C TRP A 75 4.85 -1.43 -4.15
N ILE A 76 3.95 -2.14 -3.48
CA ILE A 76 4.17 -2.64 -2.13
C ILE A 76 4.20 -4.17 -2.11
N GLY A 77 4.94 -4.72 -1.15
CA GLY A 77 4.91 -6.14 -0.84
C GLY A 77 5.11 -6.39 0.64
N ALA A 78 4.73 -7.58 1.10
CA ALA A 78 4.75 -7.95 2.51
C ALA A 78 6.19 -8.21 3.00
N ILE A 79 6.63 -7.53 4.07
CA ILE A 79 7.94 -7.74 4.73
C ILE A 79 7.94 -9.04 5.54
N ARG A 80 6.80 -9.30 6.19
CA ARG A 80 6.51 -10.49 7.00
C ARG A 80 5.12 -10.99 6.64
N ASP A 81 4.73 -12.12 7.20
CA ASP A 81 3.33 -12.54 7.15
C ASP A 81 2.44 -11.45 7.76
N ILE A 82 1.34 -11.14 7.08
CA ILE A 82 0.29 -10.22 7.52
C ILE A 82 -0.94 -11.07 7.80
N GLU A 83 -1.34 -11.15 9.06
CA GLU A 83 -2.49 -11.95 9.47
C GLU A 83 -3.82 -11.28 9.06
N PRO A 84 -4.92 -12.05 8.96
CA PRO A 84 -6.25 -11.46 8.78
C PRO A 84 -6.52 -10.36 9.81
N ASP A 85 -7.20 -9.31 9.37
CA ASP A 85 -7.55 -8.12 10.16
C ASP A 85 -6.37 -7.21 10.56
N GLU A 86 -5.14 -7.53 10.17
CA GLU A 86 -4.03 -6.57 10.27
C GLU A 86 -4.16 -5.44 9.22
N GLU A 87 -3.80 -4.22 9.64
CA GLU A 87 -3.71 -3.07 8.74
C GLU A 87 -2.43 -3.13 7.90
N ILE A 88 -2.57 -2.99 6.59
CA ILE A 88 -1.48 -2.94 5.62
C ILE A 88 -0.89 -1.52 5.63
N THR A 89 0.37 -1.41 6.03
CA THR A 89 1.06 -0.12 6.19
C THR A 89 2.44 -0.14 5.57
N TRP A 90 2.93 1.04 5.17
CA TRP A 90 4.29 1.22 4.64
C TRP A 90 4.88 2.57 5.06
N LYS A 91 6.20 2.71 4.94
CA LYS A 91 6.85 4.01 5.15
C LYS A 91 6.47 5.01 4.05
N TYR A 92 5.94 6.17 4.41
CA TYR A 92 5.70 7.25 3.45
C TYR A 92 7.02 7.88 3.03
N THR A 93 7.06 8.34 1.78
CA THR A 93 8.28 8.84 1.13
C THR A 93 8.03 10.08 0.28
N LEU A 94 6.77 10.50 0.11
CA LEU A 94 6.38 11.62 -0.76
C LEU A 94 6.22 12.93 0.01
N TYR A 95 6.19 12.90 1.34
CA TYR A 95 5.96 14.07 2.20
C TYR A 95 6.47 13.80 3.61
N GLU A 96 6.73 14.89 4.33
CA GLU A 96 7.01 14.83 5.75
C GLU A 96 5.75 14.47 6.52
N ILE A 97 5.93 13.62 7.54
CA ILE A 97 4.87 13.16 8.41
C ILE A 97 4.85 14.10 9.60
N LYS A 98 3.68 14.69 9.86
CA LYS A 98 3.46 15.58 11.00
C LYS A 98 2.95 14.81 12.20
#